data_AF-E3M6F9-F1
#
_entry.id   AF-E3M6F9-F1
#
_cell.length_a   1.000
_cell.length_b   1.000
_cell.length_c   1.000
_cell.angle_alpha   90.00
_cell.angle_beta   90.00
_cell.angle_gamma   90.00
#
_symmetry.space_group_name_H-M   'P 1'
#
loop_
_entity.id
_entity.type
_entity.pdbx_description
1 polymer ?
#
loop_
_entity_poly.entity_id
_entity_poly.type
_entity_poly.pdbx_seq_one_letter_code
_entity_poly.pdbx_strand_id
1 'polypeptide(L)'
;MTSFPFLKLPFVVQKKICTNWIPLDILILSNSSKRTANLFHSIIPRNRFKLHVYFWMESEVYIKEENDEHLFNIPYDQKNRIDWTDENHLMNFIFEDASIDTITWTMDRISHVLNAEICCLSVDLSDCFGKVPRILYWLNNRQRSIDTIFVNYSRPNDDELFLMFESLHINKCLNILICPSSHLIKPLNSKFEMDYLWMRGGSSNTWISLDNIMDFDCIHIDLASFSFTSYDMNRYLKAWINGCNARMEYLFLGLRSLDHNVLTDGIHAEENDSSTVRIYSHQRLEIPCVFEGGTNIRRKDGRLATFQQIIGDVDSLQRFPFKMVVWPEGF
;
A
#
# COMPACT_ATOMS: atom_id res chain seq x y z
N MET A 1 13.36 -18.17 44.35
CA MET A 1 13.51 -18.14 42.88
C MET A 1 14.78 -17.38 42.53
N THR A 2 15.72 -18.00 41.83
CA THR A 2 16.93 -17.33 41.35
C THR A 2 16.60 -16.42 40.16
N SER A 3 16.97 -15.14 40.24
CA SER A 3 16.82 -14.19 39.14
C SER A 3 17.57 -14.68 37.88
N PHE A 4 16.90 -14.60 36.72
CA PHE A 4 17.46 -14.94 35.41
C PHE A 4 18.86 -14.32 35.26
N PRO A 5 19.93 -15.11 35.06
CA PRO A 5 21.32 -14.63 35.18
C PRO A 5 21.64 -13.40 34.32
N PHE A 6 21.05 -13.31 33.13
CA PHE A 6 21.15 -12.14 32.26
C PHE A 6 20.79 -10.82 32.96
N LEU A 7 19.76 -10.83 33.81
CA LEU A 7 19.28 -9.64 34.54
C LEU A 7 20.27 -9.15 35.61
N LYS A 8 21.28 -9.96 35.95
CA LYS A 8 22.34 -9.58 36.91
C LYS A 8 23.53 -8.90 36.25
N LEU A 9 23.63 -8.96 34.92
CA LEU A 9 24.71 -8.31 34.18
C LEU A 9 24.55 -6.78 34.24
N PRO A 10 25.64 -6.01 34.16
CA PRO A 10 25.56 -4.56 34.01
C PRO A 10 24.75 -4.17 32.77
N PHE A 11 24.01 -3.07 32.83
CA PHE A 11 23.14 -2.61 31.75
C PHE A 11 23.87 -2.47 30.40
N VAL A 12 25.13 -2.00 30.41
CA VAL A 12 25.95 -1.86 29.19
C VAL A 12 26.21 -3.22 28.53
N VAL A 13 26.44 -4.26 29.33
CA VAL A 13 26.65 -5.64 28.83
C VAL A 13 25.34 -6.19 28.27
N GLN A 14 24.23 -6.01 28.98
CA GLN A 14 22.90 -6.40 28.51
C GLN A 14 22.58 -5.73 27.17
N LYS A 15 22.82 -4.42 27.05
CA LYS A 15 22.60 -3.67 25.81
C LYS A 15 23.42 -4.22 24.66
N LYS A 16 24.72 -4.48 24.88
CA LYS A 16 25.60 -5.03 23.85
C LYS A 16 25.21 -6.44 23.43
N ILE A 17 24.67 -7.25 24.34
CA ILE A 17 24.16 -8.59 23.99
C ILE A 17 22.89 -8.46 23.15
N CYS A 18 21.89 -7.69 23.61
CA CYS A 18 20.61 -7.54 22.92
C CYS A 18 20.72 -6.94 21.51
N THR A 19 21.70 -6.07 21.26
CA THR A 19 21.93 -5.51 19.92
C THR A 19 22.29 -6.57 18.87
N ASN A 20 22.72 -7.76 19.28
CA ASN A 20 23.06 -8.87 18.38
C ASN A 20 21.96 -9.92 18.29
N TRP A 21 20.82 -9.73 18.98
CA TRP A 21 19.72 -10.68 18.95
C TRP A 21 18.71 -10.32 17.88
N ILE A 22 18.20 -11.36 17.21
CA ILE A 22 17.07 -11.24 16.29
C ILE A 22 15.79 -10.96 17.10
N PRO A 23 14.76 -10.35 16.48
CA PRO A 23 13.54 -9.99 17.19
C PRO A 23 12.81 -11.20 17.80
N LEU A 24 12.89 -12.39 17.19
CA LEU A 24 12.27 -13.60 17.72
C LEU A 24 12.86 -14.01 19.08
N ASP A 25 14.19 -14.01 19.22
CA ASP A 25 14.86 -14.34 20.48
C ASP A 25 14.48 -13.35 21.59
N ILE A 26 14.41 -12.07 21.23
CA ILE A 26 13.97 -11.00 22.15
C ILE A 26 12.54 -11.26 22.61
N LEU A 27 11.62 -11.57 21.69
CA LEU A 27 10.21 -11.83 22.01
C LEU A 27 10.07 -13.09 22.89
N ILE A 28 10.75 -14.19 22.56
CA ILE A 28 10.73 -15.42 23.35
C ILE A 28 11.21 -15.15 24.77
N LEU A 29 12.36 -14.48 24.91
CA LEU A 29 12.91 -14.19 26.23
C LEU A 29 12.06 -13.18 27.01
N SER A 30 11.37 -12.26 26.32
CA SER A 30 10.48 -11.29 26.96
C SER A 30 9.33 -11.97 27.72
N ASN A 31 8.93 -13.17 27.27
CA ASN A 31 7.88 -13.97 27.89
C ASN A 31 8.28 -14.52 29.26
N SER A 32 9.57 -14.50 29.61
CA SER A 32 10.07 -15.02 30.89
C SER A 32 9.58 -14.22 32.10
N SER A 33 9.42 -12.89 31.97
CA SER A 33 8.84 -12.03 33.02
C SER A 33 8.52 -10.63 32.52
N LYS A 34 7.61 -9.92 33.21
CA LYS A 34 7.35 -8.48 32.97
C LYS A 34 8.62 -7.63 33.07
N ARG A 35 9.54 -8.00 33.97
CA ARG A 35 10.83 -7.31 34.13
C ARG A 35 11.70 -7.45 32.88
N THR A 36 11.70 -8.62 32.27
CA THR A 36 12.45 -8.88 31.03
C THR A 36 11.86 -8.12 29.84
N ALA A 37 10.53 -8.11 29.71
CA ALA A 37 9.86 -7.32 28.67
C ALA A 37 10.18 -5.81 28.76
N ASN A 38 10.10 -5.23 29.96
CA ASN A 38 10.41 -3.82 30.18
C ASN A 38 11.91 -3.50 29.99
N LEU A 39 12.79 -4.46 30.28
CA LEU A 39 14.22 -4.33 30.01
C LEU A 39 14.47 -4.23 28.51
N PHE A 40 13.88 -5.11 27.71
CA PHE A 40 14.05 -5.07 26.25
C PHE A 40 13.51 -3.78 25.64
N HIS A 41 12.31 -3.34 26.05
CA HIS A 41 11.76 -2.05 25.64
C HIS A 41 12.76 -0.90 25.88
N SER A 42 13.44 -0.90 27.04
CA SER A 42 14.39 0.15 27.42
C SER A 42 15.74 0.06 26.69
N ILE A 43 16.15 -1.15 26.30
CA ILE A 43 17.44 -1.39 25.65
C ILE A 43 17.36 -1.18 24.14
N ILE A 44 16.24 -1.58 23.53
CA ILE A 44 16.10 -1.61 22.07
C ILE A 44 15.86 -0.20 21.55
N PRO A 45 16.68 0.29 20.60
CA PRO A 45 16.47 1.58 19.97
C PRO A 45 15.16 1.60 19.19
N ARG A 46 14.41 2.71 19.30
CA ARG A 46 13.08 2.86 18.69
C ARG A 46 13.01 2.59 17.20
N ASN A 47 14.09 2.94 16.48
CA ASN A 47 14.14 2.86 15.02
C ASN A 47 14.86 1.60 14.51
N ARG A 48 15.21 0.66 15.40
CA ARG A 48 15.86 -0.59 15.00
C ARG A 48 14.90 -1.47 14.19
N PHE A 49 13.67 -1.60 14.69
CA PHE A 49 12.64 -2.45 14.10
C PHE A 49 11.49 -1.62 13.57
N LYS A 50 10.84 -2.11 12.52
CA LYS A 50 9.58 -1.59 12.02
C LYS A 50 8.57 -2.72 11.90
N LEU A 51 7.34 -2.45 12.32
CA LEU A 51 6.29 -3.47 12.32
C LEU A 51 5.34 -3.29 11.14
N HIS A 52 5.13 -4.38 10.42
CA HIS A 52 4.10 -4.54 9.42
C HIS A 52 3.09 -5.54 9.97
N VAL A 53 1.86 -5.08 10.22
CA VAL A 53 0.82 -5.89 10.87
C VAL A 53 -0.25 -6.30 9.88
N TYR A 54 -0.67 -7.56 9.95
CA TYR A 54 -1.60 -8.17 9.00
C TYR A 54 -2.85 -8.68 9.72
N PHE A 55 -4.00 -8.09 9.40
CA PHE A 55 -5.33 -8.56 9.79
C PHE A 55 -5.93 -9.37 8.64
N TRP A 56 -5.44 -10.58 8.53
CA TRP A 56 -5.84 -11.63 7.59
C TRP A 56 -6.12 -12.88 8.41
N MET A 57 -6.90 -13.84 7.89
CA MET A 57 -7.14 -15.13 8.54
C MET A 57 -5.81 -15.77 9.01
N GLU A 58 -4.75 -15.64 8.25
CA GLU A 58 -3.40 -15.90 8.77
C GLU A 58 -2.80 -14.61 9.34
N SER A 59 -3.22 -14.23 10.55
CA SER A 59 -2.77 -12.97 11.15
C SER A 59 -1.31 -13.04 11.58
N GLU A 60 -0.54 -12.05 11.14
CA GLU A 60 0.92 -12.07 11.20
C GLU A 60 1.49 -10.67 11.49
N VAL A 61 2.73 -10.65 12.01
CA VAL A 61 3.56 -9.45 12.10
C VAL A 61 4.88 -9.72 11.41
N TYR A 62 5.20 -8.92 10.40
CA TYR A 62 6.53 -8.88 9.82
C TYR A 62 7.33 -7.79 10.52
N ILE A 63 8.49 -8.17 11.04
CA ILE A 63 9.39 -7.31 11.80
C ILE A 63 10.60 -7.04 10.91
N LYS A 64 10.71 -5.81 10.42
CA LYS A 64 11.81 -5.40 9.54
C LYS A 64 12.96 -4.83 10.34
N GLU A 65 14.17 -5.31 10.05
CA GLU A 65 15.44 -4.79 10.53
C GLU A 65 16.36 -4.58 9.32
N GLU A 66 16.54 -3.32 8.90
CA GLU A 66 17.29 -2.99 7.68
C GLU A 66 16.79 -3.76 6.44
N ASN A 67 17.54 -4.76 5.97
CA ASN A 67 17.21 -5.61 4.82
C ASN A 67 16.62 -6.97 5.23
N ASP A 68 16.64 -7.30 6.52
CA ASP A 68 16.12 -8.55 7.05
C ASP A 68 14.65 -8.39 7.47
N GLU A 69 13.88 -9.47 7.29
CA GLU A 69 12.48 -9.53 7.67
C GLU A 69 12.23 -10.82 8.46
N HIS A 70 11.57 -10.67 9.61
CA HIS A 70 11.21 -11.78 10.48
C HIS A 70 9.70 -11.88 10.60
N LEU A 71 9.17 -13.05 10.27
CA LEU A 71 7.74 -13.34 10.39
C LEU A 71 7.40 -13.86 11.79
N PHE A 72 6.36 -13.29 12.39
CA PHE A 72 5.74 -13.76 13.62
C PHE A 72 4.26 -14.03 13.42
N ASN A 73 3.86 -15.30 13.53
CA ASN A 73 2.47 -15.73 13.48
C ASN A 73 1.74 -15.37 14.78
N ILE A 74 0.56 -14.75 14.68
CA ILE A 74 -0.26 -14.43 15.85
C ILE A 74 -1.27 -15.57 16.09
N PRO A 75 -1.18 -16.27 17.24
CA PRO A 75 -2.19 -17.24 17.61
C PRO A 75 -3.46 -16.55 18.12
N TYR A 76 -4.62 -17.05 17.69
CA TYR A 76 -5.92 -16.65 18.22
C TYR A 76 -6.86 -17.86 18.19
N ASP A 77 -7.78 -17.97 19.15
CA ASP A 77 -8.52 -19.21 19.42
C ASP A 77 -9.38 -19.68 18.24
N GLN A 78 -9.99 -18.74 17.52
CA GLN A 78 -10.84 -19.04 16.36
C GLN A 78 -10.07 -19.76 15.25
N LYS A 79 -8.75 -19.52 15.10
CA LYS A 79 -7.91 -20.19 14.08
C LYS A 79 -7.95 -21.71 14.21
N ASN A 80 -8.04 -22.22 15.44
CA ASN A 80 -8.07 -23.66 15.72
C ASN A 80 -9.41 -24.32 15.38
N ARG A 81 -10.46 -23.53 15.09
CA ARG A 81 -11.81 -24.01 14.75
C ARG A 81 -12.06 -24.03 13.24
N ILE A 82 -11.11 -23.53 12.44
CA ILE A 82 -11.22 -23.49 10.99
C ILE A 82 -11.03 -24.92 10.45
N ASP A 83 -11.97 -25.36 9.62
CA ASP A 83 -11.79 -26.58 8.83
C ASP A 83 -10.94 -26.26 7.60
N TRP A 84 -9.64 -26.50 7.72
CA TRP A 84 -8.67 -26.29 6.63
C TRP A 84 -8.87 -27.22 5.43
N THR A 85 -9.73 -28.23 5.55
CA THR A 85 -10.08 -29.12 4.43
C THR A 85 -11.26 -28.62 3.60
N ASP A 86 -12.04 -27.66 4.11
CA ASP A 86 -13.08 -26.98 3.33
C ASP A 86 -12.44 -26.05 2.31
N GLU A 87 -12.65 -26.27 1.02
CA GLU A 87 -12.13 -25.42 -0.05
C GLU A 87 -12.62 -23.96 0.04
N ASN A 88 -13.73 -23.71 0.76
CA ASN A 88 -14.32 -22.37 0.92
C ASN A 88 -13.99 -21.71 2.26
N HIS A 89 -13.11 -22.26 3.08
CA HIS A 89 -12.80 -21.73 4.41
C HIS A 89 -12.40 -20.24 4.37
N LEU A 90 -11.62 -19.83 3.36
CA LEU A 90 -11.22 -18.44 3.15
C LEU A 90 -12.42 -17.50 2.89
N MET A 91 -13.41 -17.94 2.11
CA MET A 91 -14.55 -17.09 1.75
C MET A 91 -15.56 -16.96 2.90
N ASN A 92 -15.56 -17.92 3.82
CA ASN A 92 -16.51 -17.99 4.94
C ASN A 92 -15.94 -17.43 6.24
N PHE A 93 -14.63 -17.15 6.30
CA PHE A 93 -14.00 -16.65 7.50
C PHE A 93 -14.35 -15.19 7.78
N ILE A 94 -14.71 -14.89 9.03
CA ILE A 94 -14.87 -13.54 9.56
C ILE A 94 -14.37 -13.55 11.00
N PHE A 95 -13.55 -12.58 11.36
CA PHE A 95 -13.03 -12.46 12.72
C PHE A 95 -14.12 -12.24 13.78
N GLU A 96 -14.07 -13.02 14.85
CA GLU A 96 -14.75 -12.71 16.10
C GLU A 96 -14.12 -11.49 16.80
N ASP A 97 -14.88 -10.73 17.58
CA ASP A 97 -14.34 -9.59 18.34
C ASP A 97 -13.21 -10.01 19.28
N ALA A 98 -13.35 -11.18 19.92
CA ALA A 98 -12.34 -11.74 20.80
C ALA A 98 -11.03 -12.08 20.05
N SER A 99 -11.12 -12.45 18.76
CA SER A 99 -9.96 -12.68 17.91
C SER A 99 -9.24 -11.36 17.63
N ILE A 100 -9.97 -10.30 17.25
CA ILE A 100 -9.39 -8.96 17.03
C ILE A 100 -8.72 -8.45 18.32
N ASP A 101 -9.33 -8.66 19.48
CA ASP A 101 -8.75 -8.26 20.76
C ASP A 101 -7.46 -9.01 21.08
N THR A 102 -7.43 -10.31 20.81
CA THR A 102 -6.23 -11.15 20.99
C THR A 102 -5.10 -10.70 20.06
N ILE A 103 -5.45 -10.41 18.80
CA ILE A 103 -4.50 -9.98 17.76
C ILE A 103 -3.90 -8.63 18.12
N THR A 104 -4.75 -7.62 18.36
CA THR A 104 -4.32 -6.26 18.73
C THR A 104 -3.50 -6.25 20.02
N TRP A 105 -3.90 -7.02 21.04
CA TRP A 105 -3.13 -7.16 22.28
C TRP A 105 -1.74 -7.77 22.04
N THR A 106 -1.64 -8.76 21.15
CA THR A 106 -0.37 -9.39 20.81
C THR A 106 0.53 -8.43 20.04
N MET A 107 -0.02 -7.69 19.06
CA MET A 107 0.69 -6.64 18.32
C MET A 107 1.20 -5.53 19.25
N ASP A 108 0.38 -5.12 20.23
CA ASP A 108 0.75 -4.13 21.24
C ASP A 108 1.93 -4.59 22.11
N ARG A 109 1.90 -5.85 22.52
CA ARG A 109 2.99 -6.47 23.27
C ARG A 109 4.28 -6.52 22.46
N ILE A 110 4.22 -6.93 21.19
CA ILE A 110 5.37 -6.98 20.29
C ILE A 110 5.95 -5.58 20.11
N SER A 111 5.10 -4.60 19.79
CA SER A 111 5.46 -3.19 19.64
C SER A 111 6.11 -2.63 20.91
N HIS A 112 5.56 -2.94 22.08
CA HIS A 112 6.16 -2.54 23.36
C HIS A 112 7.53 -3.18 23.56
N VAL A 113 7.64 -4.50 23.49
CA VAL A 113 8.91 -5.22 23.75
C VAL A 113 10.02 -4.75 22.82
N LEU A 114 9.72 -4.57 21.54
CA LEU A 114 10.68 -4.15 20.51
C LEU A 114 10.86 -2.63 20.44
N ASN A 115 10.12 -1.86 21.24
CA ASN A 115 10.09 -0.40 21.19
C ASN A 115 9.84 0.12 19.76
N ALA A 116 8.98 -0.56 19.00
CA ALA A 116 8.84 -0.37 17.56
C ALA A 116 7.47 0.19 17.18
N GLU A 117 7.45 1.08 16.19
CA GLU A 117 6.22 1.63 15.63
C GLU A 117 5.63 0.72 14.55
N ILE A 118 4.32 0.82 14.36
CA ILE A 118 3.61 0.11 13.29
C ILE A 118 3.60 1.01 12.06
N CYS A 119 4.47 0.74 11.10
CA CYS A 119 4.57 1.54 9.89
C CYS A 119 3.63 1.05 8.78
N CYS A 120 3.17 -0.20 8.84
CA CYS A 120 2.33 -0.78 7.81
C CYS A 120 1.17 -1.56 8.43
N LEU A 121 -0.03 -1.33 7.93
CA LEU A 121 -1.24 -2.08 8.25
C LEU A 121 -1.76 -2.72 6.97
N SER A 122 -1.92 -4.04 7.00
CA SER A 122 -2.59 -4.80 5.94
C SER A 122 -3.89 -5.36 6.47
N VAL A 123 -4.99 -5.14 5.75
CA VAL A 123 -6.34 -5.58 6.15
C VAL A 123 -6.99 -6.31 4.99
N ASP A 124 -7.46 -7.52 5.25
CA ASP A 124 -8.45 -8.17 4.39
C ASP A 124 -9.86 -7.78 4.86
N LEU A 125 -10.62 -7.11 4.00
CA LEU A 125 -11.97 -6.62 4.34
C LEU A 125 -13.02 -7.73 4.40
N SER A 126 -12.76 -8.90 3.82
CA SER A 126 -13.61 -10.08 4.01
C SER A 126 -13.43 -10.66 5.40
N ASP A 127 -12.17 -10.91 5.78
CA ASP A 127 -11.84 -11.48 7.08
C ASP A 127 -12.23 -10.52 8.21
N CYS A 128 -12.07 -9.22 7.98
CA CYS A 128 -12.38 -8.17 8.94
C CYS A 128 -13.78 -7.58 8.79
N PHE A 129 -14.69 -8.24 8.08
CA PHE A 129 -16.03 -7.70 7.79
C PHE A 129 -16.76 -7.28 9.07
N GLY A 130 -17.10 -6.00 9.19
CA GLY A 130 -17.76 -5.42 10.37
C GLY A 130 -16.82 -5.13 11.55
N LYS A 131 -15.51 -5.37 11.39
CA LYS A 131 -14.47 -5.23 12.43
C LYS A 131 -13.49 -4.11 12.14
N VAL A 132 -13.52 -3.52 10.94
CA VAL A 132 -12.62 -2.43 10.54
C VAL A 132 -12.69 -1.22 11.49
N PRO A 133 -13.86 -0.73 11.94
CA PRO A 133 -13.93 0.36 12.91
C PRO A 133 -13.15 0.08 14.20
N ARG A 134 -13.14 -1.17 14.66
CA ARG A 134 -12.41 -1.58 15.88
C ARG A 134 -10.90 -1.55 15.66
N ILE A 135 -10.43 -2.04 14.52
CA ILE A 135 -9.01 -2.01 14.12
C ILE A 135 -8.53 -0.56 14.01
N LEU A 136 -9.33 0.30 13.37
CA LEU A 136 -9.03 1.72 13.22
C LEU A 136 -9.00 2.45 14.58
N TYR A 137 -9.97 2.19 15.45
CA TYR A 137 -9.98 2.73 16.81
C TYR A 137 -8.72 2.33 17.58
N TRP A 138 -8.32 1.06 17.51
CA TRP A 138 -7.08 0.59 18.12
C TRP A 138 -5.85 1.32 17.56
N LEU A 139 -5.70 1.39 16.24
CA LEU A 139 -4.52 2.01 15.61
C LEU A 139 -4.40 3.50 15.91
N ASN A 140 -5.52 4.24 15.81
CA ASN A 140 -5.56 5.69 16.03
C ASN A 140 -5.29 6.09 17.49
N ASN A 141 -5.57 5.20 18.45
CA ASN A 141 -5.18 5.43 19.85
C ASN A 141 -3.68 5.24 20.09
N ARG A 142 -2.98 4.55 19.19
CA ARG A 142 -1.54 4.28 19.30
C ARG A 142 -0.69 5.32 18.59
N GLN A 143 -1.12 5.77 17.41
CA GLN A 143 -0.36 6.68 16.56
C GLN A 143 -1.27 7.57 15.72
N ARG A 144 -0.72 8.73 15.31
CA ARG A 144 -1.45 9.74 14.55
C ARG A 144 -1.46 9.52 13.05
N SER A 145 -0.49 8.76 12.54
CA SER A 145 -0.32 8.49 11.13
C SER A 145 0.30 7.12 10.91
N ILE A 146 0.21 6.65 9.67
CA ILE A 146 0.77 5.38 9.24
C ILE A 146 1.43 5.56 7.88
N ASP A 147 2.55 4.88 7.65
CA ASP A 147 3.29 5.04 6.41
C ASP A 147 2.61 4.32 5.25
N THR A 148 2.11 3.10 5.48
CA THR A 148 1.62 2.24 4.39
C THR A 148 0.37 1.47 4.78
N ILE A 149 -0.58 1.41 3.86
CA ILE A 149 -1.80 0.62 3.96
C ILE A 149 -1.89 -0.33 2.77
N PHE A 150 -2.18 -1.60 3.06
CA PHE A 150 -2.58 -2.59 2.08
C PHE A 150 -4.01 -3.04 2.38
N VAL A 151 -4.91 -2.93 1.42
CA VAL A 151 -6.31 -3.35 1.56
C VAL A 151 -6.59 -4.45 0.55
N ASN A 152 -7.06 -5.60 1.02
CA ASN A 152 -7.69 -6.59 0.15
C ASN A 152 -9.21 -6.39 0.20
N TYR A 153 -9.77 -5.89 -0.90
CA TYR A 153 -11.19 -5.71 -1.12
C TYR A 153 -11.73 -6.95 -1.86
N SER A 154 -11.86 -8.04 -1.12
CA SER A 154 -12.31 -9.34 -1.62
C SER A 154 -13.84 -9.52 -1.52
N ARG A 155 -14.45 -8.96 -0.48
CA ARG A 155 -15.90 -8.93 -0.25
C ARG A 155 -16.38 -7.49 -0.19
N PRO A 156 -17.50 -7.15 -0.86
CA PRO A 156 -17.99 -5.79 -0.87
C PRO A 156 -18.32 -5.22 0.51
N ASN A 157 -17.62 -4.15 0.89
CA ASN A 157 -17.95 -3.31 2.05
C ASN A 157 -17.39 -1.89 1.87
N ASP A 158 -18.08 -1.11 1.05
CA ASP A 158 -17.68 0.27 0.70
C ASP A 158 -17.57 1.17 1.93
N ASP A 159 -18.47 1.00 2.90
CA ASP A 159 -18.52 1.88 4.07
C ASP A 159 -17.28 1.70 4.95
N GLU A 160 -16.80 0.48 5.13
CA GLU A 160 -15.55 0.22 5.85
C GLU A 160 -14.31 0.65 5.05
N LEU A 161 -14.31 0.45 3.72
CA LEU A 161 -13.24 0.93 2.85
C LEU A 161 -13.07 2.46 2.97
N PHE A 162 -14.16 3.21 2.84
CA PHE A 162 -14.10 4.67 2.93
C PHE A 162 -13.81 5.15 4.35
N LEU A 163 -14.32 4.45 5.37
CA LEU A 163 -13.94 4.75 6.76
C LEU A 163 -12.43 4.66 6.97
N MET A 164 -11.73 3.71 6.34
CA MET A 164 -10.27 3.65 6.40
C MET A 164 -9.61 4.89 5.79
N PHE A 165 -10.09 5.37 4.65
CA PHE A 165 -9.53 6.55 3.99
C PHE A 165 -9.78 7.83 4.79
N GLU A 166 -10.94 7.95 5.43
CA GLU A 166 -11.32 9.12 6.22
C GLU A 166 -10.65 9.16 7.59
N SER A 167 -10.40 8.00 8.19
CA SER A 167 -9.91 7.90 9.58
C SER A 167 -8.39 7.81 9.71
N LEU A 168 -7.66 7.49 8.63
CA LEU A 168 -6.22 7.30 8.65
C LEU A 168 -5.48 8.42 7.93
N HIS A 169 -4.44 8.94 8.56
CA HIS A 169 -3.46 9.79 7.88
C HIS A 169 -2.34 8.91 7.29
N ILE A 170 -2.41 8.65 5.99
CA ILE A 170 -1.46 7.79 5.25
C ILE A 170 -0.33 8.64 4.68
N ASN A 171 0.89 8.47 5.18
CA ASN A 171 2.01 9.34 4.78
C ASN A 171 2.60 8.98 3.40
N LYS A 172 2.68 7.68 3.06
CA LYS A 172 3.47 7.22 1.91
C LYS A 172 2.66 6.44 0.90
N CYS A 173 2.02 5.34 1.28
CA CYS A 173 1.52 4.38 0.30
C CYS A 173 0.15 3.83 0.65
N LEU A 174 -0.77 3.87 -0.31
CA LEU A 174 -2.04 3.14 -0.28
C LEU A 174 -2.04 2.13 -1.43
N ASN A 175 -2.16 0.85 -1.08
CA ASN A 175 -2.29 -0.24 -2.04
C ASN A 175 -3.64 -0.95 -1.83
N ILE A 176 -4.44 -1.04 -2.87
CA ILE A 176 -5.75 -1.67 -2.85
C ILE A 176 -5.78 -2.79 -3.89
N LEU A 177 -6.06 -4.00 -3.44
CA LEU A 177 -6.39 -5.12 -4.31
C LEU A 177 -7.92 -5.26 -4.37
N ILE A 178 -8.50 -5.14 -5.55
CA ILE A 178 -9.94 -5.29 -5.77
C ILE A 178 -10.19 -6.62 -6.48
N CYS A 179 -10.80 -7.58 -5.77
CA CYS A 179 -11.19 -8.83 -6.38
C CYS A 179 -12.40 -8.63 -7.32
N PRO A 180 -12.48 -9.38 -8.43
CA PRO A 180 -13.63 -9.31 -9.32
C PRO A 180 -14.94 -9.61 -8.57
N SER A 181 -15.90 -8.69 -8.65
CA SER A 181 -17.26 -8.88 -8.15
C SER A 181 -18.27 -8.14 -9.03
N SER A 182 -19.55 -8.48 -8.91
CA SER A 182 -20.64 -7.75 -9.56
C SER A 182 -21.02 -6.45 -8.84
N HIS A 183 -20.43 -6.20 -7.67
CA HIS A 183 -20.73 -5.02 -6.86
C HIS A 183 -20.08 -3.78 -7.47
N LEU A 184 -20.85 -2.70 -7.58
CA LEU A 184 -20.36 -1.40 -8.00
C LEU A 184 -19.99 -0.61 -6.75
N ILE A 185 -18.68 -0.40 -6.53
CA ILE A 185 -18.16 0.43 -5.44
C ILE A 185 -18.73 1.84 -5.57
N LYS A 186 -19.20 2.43 -4.46
CA LYS A 186 -19.72 3.82 -4.46
C LYS A 186 -18.64 4.81 -4.95
N PRO A 187 -19.02 5.91 -5.61
CA PRO A 187 -18.06 6.92 -6.05
C PRO A 187 -17.19 7.50 -4.92
N LEU A 188 -15.92 7.72 -5.22
CA LEU A 188 -14.93 8.31 -4.32
C LEU A 188 -15.20 9.80 -4.12
N ASN A 189 -15.38 10.20 -2.87
CA ASN A 189 -15.51 11.61 -2.46
C ASN A 189 -14.25 12.18 -1.81
N SER A 190 -13.25 11.34 -1.53
CA SER A 190 -12.01 11.75 -0.85
C SER A 190 -10.92 12.14 -1.84
N LYS A 191 -10.10 13.12 -1.45
CA LYS A 191 -8.86 13.47 -2.14
C LYS A 191 -7.71 12.64 -1.55
N PHE A 192 -6.88 12.08 -2.42
CA PHE A 192 -5.68 11.37 -2.00
C PHE A 192 -4.45 12.28 -2.09
N GLU A 193 -3.73 12.36 -0.97
CA GLU A 193 -2.48 13.11 -0.81
C GLU A 193 -1.45 12.19 -0.14
N MET A 194 -0.59 11.56 -0.94
CA MET A 194 0.40 10.57 -0.49
C MET A 194 1.46 10.34 -1.57
N ASP A 195 2.56 9.67 -1.28
CA ASP A 195 3.58 9.45 -2.30
C ASP A 195 3.14 8.45 -3.39
N TYR A 196 2.51 7.34 -3.00
CA TYR A 196 2.20 6.21 -3.87
C TYR A 196 0.75 5.77 -3.70
N LEU A 197 0.00 5.77 -4.81
CA LEU A 197 -1.35 5.22 -4.88
C LEU A 197 -1.37 4.08 -5.88
N TRP A 198 -1.67 2.88 -5.40
CA TRP A 198 -1.72 1.66 -6.21
C TRP A 198 -3.05 0.95 -6.05
N MET A 199 -3.65 0.62 -7.18
CA MET A 199 -4.89 -0.13 -7.21
C MET A 199 -4.80 -1.22 -8.28
N ARG A 200 -4.87 -2.47 -7.84
CA ARG A 200 -4.80 -3.65 -8.70
C ARG A 200 -6.16 -4.37 -8.71
N GLY A 201 -6.49 -4.99 -9.84
CA GLY A 201 -7.75 -5.75 -10.00
C GLY A 201 -8.97 -4.89 -10.37
N GLY A 202 -10.13 -5.54 -10.45
CA GLY A 202 -11.38 -4.96 -10.98
C GLY A 202 -11.43 -4.87 -12.51
N SER A 203 -12.58 -5.17 -13.12
CA SER A 203 -12.78 -5.15 -14.58
C SER A 203 -13.07 -3.74 -15.14
N SER A 204 -13.56 -2.82 -14.30
CA SER A 204 -13.73 -1.40 -14.61
C SER A 204 -13.87 -0.58 -13.32
N ASN A 205 -12.92 0.30 -13.04
CA ASN A 205 -13.00 1.24 -11.94
C ASN A 205 -13.92 2.41 -12.31
N THR A 206 -15.18 2.32 -11.91
CA THR A 206 -16.16 3.40 -12.09
C THR A 206 -16.28 4.32 -10.88
N TRP A 207 -15.66 3.92 -9.76
CA TRP A 207 -15.75 4.64 -8.48
C TRP A 207 -14.73 5.77 -8.37
N ILE A 208 -13.64 5.73 -9.13
CA ILE A 208 -12.69 6.84 -9.27
C ILE A 208 -12.96 7.53 -10.61
N SER A 209 -13.34 8.81 -10.58
CA SER A 209 -13.54 9.62 -11.78
C SER A 209 -12.23 10.24 -12.27
N LEU A 210 -12.24 10.76 -13.49
CA LEU A 210 -11.10 11.52 -14.02
C LEU A 210 -10.84 12.77 -13.18
N ASP A 211 -11.89 13.43 -12.69
CA ASP A 211 -11.78 14.60 -11.82
C ASP A 211 -11.08 14.25 -10.50
N ASN A 212 -11.39 13.09 -9.90
CA ASN A 212 -10.64 12.61 -8.73
C ASN A 212 -9.14 12.46 -9.06
N ILE A 213 -8.79 11.84 -10.20
CA ILE A 213 -7.40 11.63 -10.60
C ILE A 213 -6.68 12.98 -10.79
N MET A 214 -7.32 13.97 -11.41
CA MET A 214 -6.76 15.30 -11.59
C MET A 214 -6.55 16.05 -10.27
N ASP A 215 -7.37 15.76 -9.26
CA ASP A 215 -7.28 16.36 -7.93
C ASP A 215 -6.28 15.65 -7.00
N PHE A 216 -5.84 14.43 -7.30
CA PHE A 216 -4.87 13.72 -6.46
C PHE A 216 -3.52 14.46 -6.37
N ASP A 217 -2.94 14.47 -5.18
CA ASP A 217 -1.58 14.94 -4.95
C ASP A 217 -0.66 13.75 -4.63
N CYS A 218 -0.31 13.00 -5.68
CA CYS A 218 0.54 11.83 -5.60
C CYS A 218 1.80 11.96 -6.46
N ILE A 219 2.87 11.25 -6.06
CA ILE A 219 4.08 11.12 -6.89
C ILE A 219 3.84 10.02 -7.93
N HIS A 220 3.38 8.84 -7.51
CA HIS A 220 3.01 7.73 -8.40
C HIS A 220 1.54 7.38 -8.27
N ILE A 221 0.88 7.22 -9.42
CA ILE A 221 -0.50 6.81 -9.55
C ILE A 221 -0.52 5.59 -10.47
N ASP A 222 -0.74 4.40 -9.93
CA ASP A 222 -0.96 3.17 -10.71
C ASP A 222 -2.36 2.67 -10.40
N LEU A 223 -3.26 2.87 -11.36
CA LEU A 223 -4.65 2.48 -11.22
C LEU A 223 -4.97 1.46 -12.31
N ALA A 224 -5.77 0.46 -11.97
CA ALA A 224 -6.17 -0.62 -12.88
C ALA A 224 -7.00 -0.13 -14.09
N SER A 225 -8.06 -0.84 -14.47
CA SER A 225 -8.74 -0.56 -15.74
C SER A 225 -9.83 0.52 -15.62
N PHE A 226 -9.88 1.48 -16.55
CA PHE A 226 -10.89 2.55 -16.64
C PHE A 226 -11.50 2.65 -18.02
N SER A 227 -12.74 3.12 -18.10
CA SER A 227 -13.47 3.33 -19.35
C SER A 227 -13.31 4.74 -19.93
N PHE A 228 -12.24 5.45 -19.58
CA PHE A 228 -11.95 6.78 -20.13
C PHE A 228 -11.70 6.71 -21.64
N THR A 229 -12.26 7.68 -22.34
CA THR A 229 -12.16 7.84 -23.79
C THR A 229 -10.94 8.69 -24.18
N SER A 230 -10.64 8.77 -25.48
CA SER A 230 -9.63 9.70 -25.99
C SER A 230 -9.92 11.15 -25.62
N TYR A 231 -11.19 11.55 -25.54
CA TYR A 231 -11.60 12.90 -25.11
C TYR A 231 -11.33 13.14 -23.62
N ASP A 232 -11.63 12.15 -22.78
CA ASP A 232 -11.35 12.21 -21.34
C ASP A 232 -9.84 12.35 -21.11
N MET A 233 -9.04 11.52 -21.79
CA MET A 233 -7.58 11.60 -21.65
C MET A 233 -7.01 12.88 -22.26
N ASN A 234 -7.56 13.42 -23.35
CA ASN A 234 -7.17 14.75 -23.85
C ASN A 234 -7.47 15.85 -22.80
N ARG A 235 -8.62 15.79 -22.12
CA ARG A 235 -8.97 16.68 -21.01
C ARG A 235 -7.94 16.57 -19.88
N TYR A 236 -7.55 15.34 -19.52
CA TYR A 236 -6.51 15.11 -18.52
C TYR A 236 -5.15 15.70 -18.92
N LEU A 237 -4.67 15.43 -20.13
CA LEU A 237 -3.39 15.97 -20.61
C LEU A 237 -3.40 17.50 -20.63
N LYS A 238 -4.50 18.13 -21.05
CA LYS A 238 -4.69 19.59 -20.98
C LYS A 238 -4.67 20.10 -19.54
N ALA A 239 -5.29 19.39 -18.60
CA ALA A 239 -5.26 19.76 -17.18
C ALA A 239 -3.84 19.66 -16.60
N TRP A 240 -3.10 18.61 -16.94
CA TRP A 240 -1.71 18.42 -16.51
C TRP A 240 -0.79 19.51 -17.07
N ILE A 241 -0.93 19.86 -18.35
CA ILE A 241 -0.20 20.99 -18.96
C ILE A 241 -0.47 22.31 -18.21
N ASN A 242 -1.67 22.45 -17.65
CA ASN A 242 -2.08 23.62 -16.85
C ASN A 242 -1.72 23.52 -15.36
N GLY A 243 -1.10 22.42 -14.90
CA GLY A 243 -0.55 22.32 -13.55
C GLY A 243 -1.25 21.33 -12.60
N CYS A 244 -2.23 20.54 -13.04
CA CYS A 244 -2.77 19.47 -12.18
C CYS A 244 -1.71 18.40 -11.89
N ASN A 245 -1.88 17.66 -10.79
CA ASN A 245 -0.94 16.66 -10.29
C ASN A 245 0.53 17.17 -10.26
N ALA A 246 0.77 18.26 -9.52
CA ALA A 246 2.04 18.99 -9.55
C ALA A 246 3.27 18.11 -9.20
N ARG A 247 3.11 17.19 -8.24
CA ARG A 247 4.14 16.26 -7.75
C ARG A 247 4.27 14.96 -8.56
N MET A 248 3.36 14.69 -9.50
CA MET A 248 3.31 13.41 -10.19
C MET A 248 4.53 13.23 -11.10
N GLU A 249 5.11 12.03 -11.02
CA GLU A 249 6.22 11.54 -11.82
C GLU A 249 5.84 10.32 -12.66
N TYR A 250 4.87 9.54 -12.21
CA TYR A 250 4.42 8.32 -12.89
C TYR A 250 2.90 8.17 -12.81
N LEU A 251 2.28 7.94 -13.96
CA LEU A 251 0.87 7.56 -14.09
C LEU A 251 0.77 6.29 -14.94
N PHE A 252 -0.02 5.33 -14.45
CA PHE A 252 -0.42 4.14 -15.18
C PHE A 252 -1.93 3.96 -15.09
N LEU A 253 -2.56 3.69 -16.24
CA LEU A 253 -3.98 3.38 -16.39
C LEU A 253 -4.18 2.23 -17.40
N GLY A 254 -5.07 1.30 -17.13
CA GLY A 254 -5.55 0.33 -18.13
C GLY A 254 -6.72 0.90 -18.93
N LEU A 255 -6.53 1.24 -20.20
CA LEU A 255 -7.54 1.95 -21.02
C LEU A 255 -7.92 1.17 -22.28
N ARG A 256 -9.07 1.47 -22.89
CA ARG A 256 -9.34 1.02 -24.27
C ARG A 256 -8.38 1.71 -25.23
N SER A 257 -8.25 1.18 -26.45
CA SER A 257 -7.45 1.83 -27.50
C SER A 257 -7.89 3.28 -27.65
N LEU A 258 -6.92 4.19 -27.58
CA LEU A 258 -7.13 5.62 -27.73
C LEU A 258 -6.80 6.04 -29.17
N ASP A 259 -7.51 7.04 -29.65
CA ASP A 259 -7.20 7.71 -30.91
C ASP A 259 -6.16 8.80 -30.63
N HIS A 260 -4.98 8.66 -31.22
CA HIS A 260 -3.87 9.59 -30.99
C HIS A 260 -4.18 11.02 -31.43
N ASN A 261 -4.92 11.20 -32.53
CA ASN A 261 -5.27 12.53 -33.04
C ASN A 261 -6.22 13.25 -32.08
N VAL A 262 -7.19 12.52 -31.52
CA VAL A 262 -8.11 13.07 -30.50
C VAL A 262 -7.35 13.37 -29.20
N LEU A 263 -6.43 12.48 -28.81
CA LEU A 263 -5.65 12.62 -27.59
C LEU A 263 -4.76 13.87 -27.61
N THR A 264 -4.21 14.23 -28.77
CA THR A 264 -3.29 15.36 -28.96
C THR A 264 -3.96 16.63 -29.51
N ASP A 265 -5.27 16.61 -29.72
CA ASP A 265 -6.00 17.78 -30.24
C ASP A 265 -5.85 19.00 -29.31
N GLY A 266 -5.41 20.12 -29.88
CA GLY A 266 -5.22 21.39 -29.18
C GLY A 266 -4.09 21.42 -28.15
N ILE A 267 -3.13 20.48 -28.19
CA ILE A 267 -1.90 20.51 -27.39
C ILE A 267 -0.66 20.44 -28.28
N HIS A 268 0.44 21.07 -27.84
CA HIS A 268 1.73 20.94 -28.53
C HIS A 268 2.40 19.62 -28.13
N ALA A 269 2.26 18.62 -29.00
CA ALA A 269 2.81 17.28 -28.82
C ALA A 269 3.96 17.03 -29.81
N GLU A 270 5.05 16.43 -29.33
CA GLU A 270 6.19 16.02 -30.15
C GLU A 270 6.26 14.48 -30.13
N GLU A 271 6.08 13.84 -31.28
CA GLU A 271 6.22 12.39 -31.41
C GLU A 271 7.70 12.00 -31.47
N ASN A 272 8.09 11.02 -30.65
CA ASN A 272 9.42 10.42 -30.74
C ASN A 272 9.35 9.19 -31.65
N ASP A 273 10.37 9.01 -32.48
CA ASP A 273 10.54 7.78 -33.25
C ASP A 273 10.77 6.58 -32.32
N SER A 274 10.34 5.40 -32.77
CA SER A 274 10.50 4.12 -32.05
C SER A 274 11.95 3.79 -31.66
N SER A 275 12.95 4.31 -32.37
CA SER A 275 14.37 4.16 -32.00
C SER A 275 14.76 4.95 -30.73
N THR A 276 13.94 5.91 -30.30
CA THR A 276 14.17 6.67 -29.07
C THR A 276 13.67 5.88 -27.87
N VAL A 277 14.61 5.29 -27.13
CA VAL A 277 14.29 4.52 -25.91
C VAL A 277 14.59 5.35 -24.67
N ARG A 278 13.59 5.52 -23.79
CA ARG A 278 13.74 6.12 -22.47
C ARG A 278 13.31 5.15 -21.38
N ILE A 279 14.05 5.12 -20.27
CA ILE A 279 13.80 4.20 -19.16
C ILE A 279 13.61 5.02 -17.89
N TYR A 280 12.44 4.86 -17.26
CA TYR A 280 12.16 5.38 -15.93
C TYR A 280 12.28 4.24 -14.91
N SER A 281 13.28 4.35 -14.04
CA SER A 281 13.53 3.40 -12.96
C SER A 281 13.22 4.04 -11.62
N HIS A 282 12.48 3.34 -10.78
CA HIS A 282 12.16 3.80 -9.42
C HIS A 282 12.11 2.61 -8.47
N GLN A 283 12.57 2.79 -7.22
CA GLN A 283 12.65 1.73 -6.20
C GLN A 283 11.31 1.06 -5.87
N ARG A 284 10.19 1.69 -6.25
CA ARG A 284 8.84 1.19 -6.03
C ARG A 284 8.22 0.52 -7.25
N LEU A 285 8.90 0.56 -8.40
CA LEU A 285 8.49 -0.18 -9.59
C LEU A 285 9.26 -1.49 -9.61
N GLU A 286 8.56 -2.63 -9.64
CA GLU A 286 9.17 -3.96 -9.77
C GLU A 286 9.95 -4.07 -11.10
N ILE A 287 9.41 -3.46 -12.16
CA ILE A 287 9.99 -3.44 -13.50
C ILE A 287 10.09 -1.97 -13.95
N PRO A 288 11.24 -1.52 -14.47
CA PRO A 288 11.38 -0.18 -15.02
C PRO A 288 10.34 0.12 -16.10
N CYS A 289 9.82 1.34 -16.13
CA CYS A 289 8.92 1.78 -17.19
C CYS A 289 9.74 2.19 -18.42
N VAL A 290 9.66 1.37 -19.46
CA VAL A 290 10.34 1.63 -20.74
C VAL A 290 9.37 2.29 -21.71
N PHE A 291 9.85 3.33 -22.38
CA PHE A 291 9.21 4.00 -23.51
C PHE A 291 10.05 3.75 -24.76
N GLU A 292 9.47 3.11 -25.75
CA GLU A 292 10.03 2.99 -27.11
C GLU A 292 9.23 3.96 -28.01
N GLY A 293 9.81 5.13 -28.29
CA GLY A 293 9.10 6.27 -28.88
C GLY A 293 8.26 7.04 -27.86
N GLY A 294 6.95 7.10 -28.10
CA GLY A 294 5.99 7.84 -27.28
C GLY A 294 5.89 9.32 -27.62
N THR A 295 4.99 10.03 -26.95
CA THR A 295 4.64 11.41 -27.27
C THR A 295 5.02 12.33 -26.13
N ASN A 296 5.86 13.32 -26.42
CA ASN A 296 6.28 14.32 -25.47
C ASN A 296 5.27 15.46 -25.41
N ILE A 297 5.01 15.93 -24.19
CA ILE A 297 4.28 17.17 -23.93
C ILE A 297 5.02 17.97 -22.87
N ARG A 298 4.87 19.29 -22.90
CA ARG A 298 5.49 20.19 -21.93
C ARG A 298 4.44 20.90 -21.12
N ARG A 299 4.62 20.88 -19.80
CA ARG A 299 3.83 21.68 -18.88
C ARG A 299 4.24 23.15 -18.98
N LYS A 300 3.37 24.07 -18.58
CA LYS A 300 3.63 25.52 -18.63
C LYS A 300 4.87 25.97 -17.84
N ASP A 301 5.28 25.21 -16.83
CA ASP A 301 6.50 25.45 -16.07
C ASP A 301 7.76 24.84 -16.70
N GLY A 302 7.64 24.23 -17.89
CA GLY A 302 8.75 23.68 -18.66
C GLY A 302 9.02 22.20 -18.43
N ARG A 303 8.37 21.54 -17.45
CA ARG A 303 8.57 20.11 -17.19
C ARG A 303 8.13 19.27 -18.39
N LEU A 304 9.00 18.33 -18.78
CA LEU A 304 8.78 17.41 -19.88
C LEU A 304 8.09 16.15 -19.36
N ALA A 305 7.02 15.71 -20.02
CA ALA A 305 6.46 14.39 -19.82
C ALA A 305 6.40 13.63 -21.15
N THR A 306 6.51 12.31 -21.08
CA THR A 306 6.26 11.41 -22.20
C THR A 306 5.12 10.48 -21.83
N PHE A 307 4.15 10.33 -22.71
CA PHE A 307 3.10 9.32 -22.58
C PHE A 307 3.11 8.34 -23.74
N GLN A 308 2.61 7.13 -23.50
CA GLN A 308 2.49 6.09 -24.51
C GLN A 308 1.35 5.14 -24.12
N GLN A 309 0.59 4.69 -25.12
CA GLN A 309 -0.27 3.52 -24.98
C GLN A 309 0.38 2.33 -25.67
N ILE A 310 0.61 1.25 -24.93
CA ILE A 310 1.23 0.03 -25.45
C ILE A 310 0.12 -0.90 -25.95
N ILE A 311 -0.04 -0.96 -27.26
CA ILE A 311 -0.98 -1.87 -27.91
C ILE A 311 -0.24 -3.19 -28.19
N GLY A 312 -0.64 -4.26 -27.50
CA GLY A 312 -0.09 -5.61 -27.67
C GLY A 312 -1.18 -6.63 -28.00
N ASP A 313 -0.85 -7.93 -27.87
CA ASP A 313 -1.85 -9.00 -28.03
C ASP A 313 -3.00 -8.82 -27.03
N VAL A 314 -4.21 -9.00 -27.56
CA VAL A 314 -5.48 -8.62 -26.94
C VAL A 314 -5.70 -9.41 -25.64
N ASP A 315 -5.65 -8.74 -24.49
CA ASP A 315 -6.35 -9.26 -23.32
C ASP A 315 -7.85 -9.30 -23.65
N SER A 316 -8.56 -10.31 -23.14
CA SER A 316 -10.00 -10.55 -23.26
C SER A 316 -10.88 -9.30 -23.06
N LEU A 317 -10.40 -8.29 -22.32
CA LEU A 317 -11.09 -7.04 -22.02
C LEU A 317 -10.71 -5.85 -22.93
N GLN A 318 -9.80 -6.03 -23.90
CA GLN A 318 -9.28 -4.98 -24.78
C GLN A 318 -8.77 -3.74 -24.02
N ARG A 319 -8.07 -3.97 -22.90
CA ARG A 319 -7.44 -2.93 -22.09
C ARG A 319 -5.94 -2.93 -22.34
N PHE A 320 -5.41 -1.77 -22.68
CA PHE A 320 -4.02 -1.53 -23.01
C PHE A 320 -3.41 -0.58 -21.98
N PRO A 321 -2.18 -0.85 -21.51
CA PRO A 321 -1.45 0.06 -20.64
C PRO A 321 -1.27 1.44 -21.27
N PHE A 322 -1.81 2.47 -20.63
CA PHE A 322 -1.46 3.86 -20.83
C PHE A 322 -0.49 4.27 -19.73
N LYS A 323 0.69 4.74 -20.11
CA LYS A 323 1.75 5.15 -19.20
C LYS A 323 2.13 6.59 -19.48
N MET A 324 2.40 7.36 -18.43
CA MET A 324 2.94 8.71 -18.54
C MET A 324 4.01 8.91 -17.46
N VAL A 325 5.17 9.42 -17.86
CA VAL A 325 6.27 9.76 -16.96
C VAL A 325 6.63 11.23 -17.12
N VAL A 326 6.87 11.90 -16.00
CA VAL A 326 7.43 13.25 -15.95
C VAL A 326 8.91 13.16 -15.64
N TRP A 327 9.75 13.65 -16.54
CA TRP A 327 11.20 13.52 -16.43
C TRP A 327 11.77 14.60 -15.49
N PRO A 328 12.86 14.28 -14.77
CA PRO A 328 13.60 15.29 -14.03
C PRO A 328 14.21 16.34 -14.97
N GLU A 329 14.51 17.53 -14.45
CA GLU A 329 15.10 18.62 -15.23
C GLU A 329 16.43 18.19 -15.87
N GLY A 330 16.61 18.48 -17.17
CA GLY A 330 17.83 18.19 -17.92
C GLY A 330 17.78 17.00 -18.89
N PHE A 331 16.59 16.43 -19.14
CA PHE A 331 16.34 15.39 -20.15
C PHE A 331 15.96 15.90 -21.54
#